data_AF-A0A916J5Q3-F1
#
_entry.id   AF-A0A916J5Q3-F1
#
_cell.length_a   1.000
_cell.length_b   1.000
_cell.length_c   1.000
_cell.angle_alpha   90.00
_cell.angle_beta   90.00
_cell.angle_gamma   90.00
#
_symmetry.space_group_name_H-M   'P 1'
#
loop_
_entity.id
_entity.type
_entity.pdbx_description
1 polymer ?
#
loop_
_entity_poly.entity_id
_entity_poly.type
_entity_poly.pdbx_seq_one_letter_code
_entity_poly.pdbx_strand_id
1 'polypeptide(L)'
;MSAVPSSGQDTSSLADVGSRLAFFKNLQTVTNKIHATSNIDEIMLELSQDVCNLFNADRLTIYSLGEDNASIVSKLKTGLNSFKDLRLPITDQSIAGYVALSRKIVNIRDVYDETELKGIHPGLRFLQEVQAHRLPYQADAGGAHRRAVQRRTAGRRANYQ
;
A
#
# COMPACT_ATOMS: atom_id res chain seq x y z
N MET A 1 47.30 -32.55 5.97
CA MET A 1 46.10 -32.03 6.65
C MET A 1 46.11 -30.52 6.46
N SER A 2 45.15 -29.79 5.92
CA SER A 2 44.08 -30.02 4.96
C SER A 2 43.80 -28.61 4.39
N ALA A 3 43.56 -28.51 3.10
CA ALA A 3 43.14 -27.27 2.46
C ALA A 3 41.71 -26.90 2.92
N VAL A 4 41.45 -25.61 3.11
CA VAL A 4 40.08 -25.05 3.21
C VAL A 4 39.97 -23.92 2.20
N PRO A 5 39.16 -24.05 1.14
CA PRO A 5 38.81 -22.91 0.29
C PRO A 5 37.63 -22.16 0.93
N SER A 6 37.78 -20.85 1.08
CA SER A 6 36.69 -19.93 1.39
C SER A 6 36.08 -19.43 0.08
N SER A 7 34.98 -20.04 -0.35
CA SER A 7 34.19 -19.57 -1.49
C SER A 7 32.73 -19.42 -1.05
N GLY A 8 32.31 -18.17 -0.80
CA GLY A 8 30.93 -17.87 -0.39
C GLY A 8 30.49 -16.41 -0.50
N GLN A 9 31.30 -15.48 -1.02
CA GLN A 9 30.95 -14.04 -1.06
C GLN A 9 30.71 -13.44 -2.46
N ASP A 10 31.07 -14.11 -3.55
CA ASP A 10 31.05 -13.48 -4.89
C ASP A 10 29.69 -13.53 -5.63
N THR A 11 28.81 -14.47 -5.29
CA THR A 11 27.53 -14.67 -6.01
C THR A 11 26.45 -13.65 -5.62
N SER A 12 26.45 -13.18 -4.37
CA SER A 12 25.55 -12.14 -3.87
C SER A 12 25.79 -10.79 -4.54
N SER A 13 27.06 -10.42 -4.77
CA SER A 13 27.44 -9.12 -5.32
C SER A 13 27.07 -8.98 -6.81
N LEU A 14 27.22 -10.04 -7.60
CA LEU A 14 26.84 -10.04 -9.02
C LEU A 14 25.32 -10.00 -9.22
N ALA A 15 24.56 -10.69 -8.36
CA ALA A 15 23.10 -10.64 -8.36
C ALA A 15 22.58 -9.25 -7.96
N ASP A 16 23.25 -8.59 -7.01
CA ASP A 16 22.92 -7.23 -6.55
C ASP A 16 23.23 -6.17 -7.63
N VAL A 17 24.33 -6.34 -8.38
CA VAL A 17 24.62 -5.48 -9.54
C VAL A 17 23.58 -5.68 -10.66
N GLY A 18 23.19 -6.94 -10.92
CA GLY A 18 22.16 -7.26 -11.92
C GLY A 18 20.79 -6.66 -11.58
N SER A 19 20.36 -6.78 -10.32
CA SER A 19 19.09 -6.21 -9.84
C SER A 19 19.12 -4.69 -9.86
N ARG A 20 20.24 -4.07 -9.46
CA ARG A 20 20.43 -2.62 -9.51
C ARG A 20 20.38 -2.08 -10.94
N LEU A 21 21.00 -2.78 -11.88
CA LEU A 21 20.96 -2.40 -13.30
C LEU A 21 19.54 -2.50 -13.86
N ALA A 22 18.82 -3.57 -13.55
CA ALA A 22 17.42 -3.75 -13.95
C ALA A 22 16.54 -2.64 -13.38
N PHE A 23 16.72 -2.29 -12.10
CA PHE A 23 16.02 -1.16 -11.46
C PHE A 23 16.31 0.16 -12.17
N PHE A 24 17.57 0.47 -12.46
CA PHE A 24 17.93 1.71 -13.16
C PHE A 24 17.35 1.77 -14.59
N LYS A 25 17.33 0.66 -15.31
CA LYS A 25 16.67 0.57 -16.62
C LYS A 25 15.17 0.84 -16.51
N ASN A 26 14.49 0.19 -15.58
CA ASN A 26 13.06 0.38 -15.35
C ASN A 26 12.75 1.83 -14.95
N LEU A 27 13.57 2.43 -14.07
CA LEU A 27 13.47 3.82 -13.66
C LEU A 27 13.63 4.77 -14.86
N GLN A 28 14.60 4.49 -15.74
CA GLN A 28 14.80 5.28 -16.96
C GLN A 28 13.58 5.18 -17.89
N THR A 29 13.01 3.98 -18.07
CA THR A 29 11.77 3.79 -18.84
C THR A 29 10.62 4.61 -18.27
N VAL A 30 10.39 4.54 -16.96
CA VAL A 30 9.33 5.31 -16.28
C VAL A 30 9.57 6.82 -16.44
N THR A 31 10.79 7.29 -16.23
CA THR A 31 11.16 8.71 -16.40
C THR A 31 10.90 9.20 -17.82
N ASN A 32 11.28 8.42 -18.83
CA ASN A 32 11.05 8.77 -20.23
C ASN A 32 9.56 8.85 -20.55
N LYS A 33 8.76 7.92 -20.02
CA LYS A 33 7.30 7.97 -20.19
C LYS A 33 6.71 9.21 -19.51
N ILE A 34 7.12 9.53 -18.27
CA ILE A 34 6.70 10.76 -17.57
C ILE A 34 6.98 12.00 -18.41
N HIS A 35 8.16 12.08 -19.04
CA HIS A 35 8.51 13.21 -19.91
C HIS A 35 7.75 13.25 -21.24
N ALA A 36 7.32 12.09 -21.76
CA ALA A 36 6.55 12.02 -23.00
C ALA A 36 5.07 12.40 -22.80
N THR A 37 4.55 12.28 -21.58
CA THR A 37 3.17 12.60 -21.27
C THR A 37 2.96 14.11 -21.12
N SER A 38 1.98 14.67 -21.83
CA SER A 38 1.67 16.11 -21.78
C SER A 38 0.67 16.47 -20.67
N ASN A 39 0.00 15.48 -20.07
CA ASN A 39 -1.00 15.69 -19.04
C ASN A 39 -0.79 14.75 -17.85
N ILE A 40 -0.91 15.29 -16.63
CA ILE A 40 -0.78 14.54 -15.38
C ILE A 40 -1.82 13.42 -15.29
N ASP A 41 -3.00 13.58 -15.89
CA ASP A 41 -4.07 12.58 -15.89
C ASP A 41 -3.70 11.31 -16.67
N GLU A 42 -2.93 11.46 -17.74
CA GLU A 42 -2.43 10.35 -18.57
C GLU A 42 -1.27 9.62 -17.86
N ILE A 43 -0.44 10.37 -17.11
CA ILE A 43 0.54 9.77 -16.17
C ILE A 43 -0.20 8.93 -15.12
N MET A 44 -1.32 9.44 -14.61
CA MET A 44 -2.04 8.76 -13.54
C MET A 44 -2.59 7.40 -13.98
N LEU A 45 -3.06 7.25 -15.22
CA LEU A 45 -3.64 5.99 -15.69
C LEU A 45 -2.59 5.00 -16.19
N GLU A 46 -1.63 5.47 -16.99
CA GLU A 46 -0.72 4.57 -17.70
C GLU A 46 0.59 4.29 -16.92
N LEU A 47 1.06 5.26 -16.13
CA LEU A 47 2.33 5.14 -15.40
C LEU A 47 2.17 4.64 -13.98
N SER A 48 0.98 4.70 -13.41
CA SER A 48 0.77 4.29 -12.02
C SER A 48 1.13 2.83 -11.77
N GLN A 49 0.81 1.95 -12.71
CA GLN A 49 1.14 0.53 -12.60
C GLN A 49 2.64 0.27 -12.75
N ASP A 50 3.31 0.97 -13.67
CA ASP A 50 4.76 0.89 -13.83
C ASP A 50 5.51 1.42 -12.60
N VAL A 51 5.04 2.53 -12.02
CA VAL A 51 5.59 3.11 -10.78
C VAL A 51 5.37 2.14 -9.61
N CYS A 52 4.17 1.58 -9.46
CA CYS A 52 3.90 0.55 -8.45
C CYS A 52 4.86 -0.64 -8.60
N ASN A 53 5.05 -1.15 -9.82
CA ASN A 53 5.96 -2.27 -10.08
C ASN A 53 7.42 -1.92 -9.78
N LEU A 54 7.86 -0.70 -10.12
CA LEU A 54 9.22 -0.22 -9.86
C LEU A 54 9.54 -0.17 -8.37
N PHE A 55 8.58 0.28 -7.55
CA PHE A 55 8.72 0.39 -6.10
C PHE A 55 8.19 -0.83 -5.33
N ASN A 56 7.74 -1.86 -6.04
CA ASN A 56 7.10 -3.05 -5.46
C ASN A 56 5.96 -2.69 -4.49
N ALA A 57 5.15 -1.71 -4.87
CA ALA A 57 4.06 -1.14 -4.08
C ALA A 57 2.71 -1.67 -4.58
N ASP A 58 1.81 -1.97 -3.63
CA ASP A 58 0.46 -2.43 -3.97
C ASP A 58 -0.42 -1.31 -4.55
N ARG A 59 -0.23 -0.08 -4.06
CA ARG A 59 -1.04 1.09 -4.45
C ARG A 59 -0.21 2.36 -4.49
N LEU A 60 -0.56 3.24 -5.42
CA LEU A 60 -0.05 4.60 -5.51
C LEU A 60 -1.23 5.58 -5.39
N THR A 61 -0.99 6.71 -4.74
CA THR A 61 -1.93 7.83 -4.71
C THR A 61 -1.16 9.12 -4.94
N ILE A 62 -1.59 9.87 -5.97
CA ILE A 62 -0.99 11.16 -6.32
C ILE A 62 -1.96 12.26 -5.88
N TYR A 63 -1.41 13.21 -5.13
CA TYR A 63 -2.11 14.40 -4.68
C TYR A 63 -1.62 15.62 -5.47
N SER A 64 -2.53 16.41 -6.02
CA SER A 64 -2.23 17.72 -6.60
C SER A 64 -2.60 18.82 -5.61
N LEU A 65 -1.94 19.97 -5.68
CA LEU A 65 -2.42 21.15 -4.96
C LEU A 65 -3.77 21.60 -5.52
N GLY A 66 -4.71 21.93 -4.64
CA GLY A 66 -5.96 22.58 -5.01
C GLY A 66 -5.75 24.05 -5.35
N GLU A 67 -6.69 24.66 -6.06
CA GLU A 67 -6.65 26.07 -6.49
C GLU A 67 -6.46 27.03 -5.31
N ASP A 68 -7.05 26.68 -4.16
CA ASP A 68 -6.98 27.47 -2.93
C ASP A 68 -5.59 27.44 -2.25
N ASN A 69 -4.63 26.67 -2.76
CA ASN A 69 -3.28 26.45 -2.20
C ASN A 69 -3.23 25.98 -0.72
N ALA A 70 -4.38 25.78 -0.09
CA ALA A 70 -4.55 25.32 1.29
C ALA A 70 -5.10 23.89 1.37
N SER A 71 -5.27 23.23 0.23
CA SER A 71 -5.79 21.86 0.14
C SER A 71 -5.04 21.06 -0.90
N ILE A 72 -5.03 19.75 -0.73
CA ILE A 72 -4.55 18.78 -1.70
C ILE A 72 -5.73 17.93 -2.19
N VAL A 73 -5.71 17.59 -3.46
CA VAL A 73 -6.76 16.81 -4.13
C VAL A 73 -6.15 15.50 -4.62
N SER A 74 -6.69 14.38 -4.16
CA SER A 74 -6.31 13.04 -4.64
C SER A 74 -6.87 12.85 -6.04
N LYS A 75 -5.98 12.79 -7.03
CA LYS A 75 -6.37 12.65 -8.44
C LYS A 75 -6.35 11.20 -8.94
N LEU A 76 -5.68 10.30 -8.22
CA LEU A 76 -5.65 8.87 -8.59
C LEU A 76 -5.53 7.98 -7.36
N LYS A 77 -6.34 6.92 -7.34
CA LYS A 77 -6.14 5.73 -6.51
C LYS A 77 -6.13 4.52 -7.43
N THR A 78 -4.99 3.83 -7.57
CA THR A 78 -4.97 2.59 -8.34
C THR A 78 -5.98 1.58 -7.74
N GLY A 79 -6.82 0.98 -8.59
CA GLY A 79 -7.79 -0.06 -8.23
C GLY A 79 -9.28 0.33 -8.18
N LEU A 80 -9.70 1.53 -8.62
CA LEU A 80 -11.11 1.93 -8.64
C LEU A 80 -11.47 2.78 -9.86
N ASN A 81 -12.53 2.40 -10.58
CA ASN A 81 -13.18 3.21 -11.63
C ASN A 81 -14.02 4.38 -11.06
N SER A 82 -13.63 4.96 -9.93
CA SER A 82 -14.40 6.04 -9.29
C SER A 82 -13.52 7.25 -9.06
N PHE A 83 -13.65 8.22 -9.97
CA PHE A 83 -13.09 9.57 -9.96
C PHE A 83 -13.69 10.44 -8.83
N LYS A 84 -13.70 9.94 -7.59
CA LYS A 84 -14.10 10.77 -6.44
C LYS A 84 -12.85 11.42 -5.87
N ASP A 85 -12.60 12.64 -6.36
CA ASP A 85 -11.54 13.52 -5.88
C ASP A 85 -11.66 13.68 -4.34
N LEU A 86 -10.73 13.06 -3.60
CA LEU A 86 -10.65 13.23 -2.15
C LEU A 86 -9.84 14.50 -1.87
N ARG A 87 -10.50 15.53 -1.36
CA ARG A 87 -9.87 16.80 -0.98
C ARG A 87 -9.51 16.78 0.50
N LEU A 88 -8.24 16.99 0.83
CA LEU A 88 -7.73 17.08 2.20
C LEU A 88 -7.13 18.47 2.43
N PRO A 89 -7.33 19.09 3.61
CA PRO A 89 -6.67 20.34 3.94
C PRO A 89 -5.18 20.11 4.26
N ILE A 90 -4.33 21.07 3.91
CA ILE A 90 -2.90 21.05 4.25
C ILE A 90 -2.76 21.37 5.75
N THR A 91 -2.81 20.32 6.56
CA THR A 91 -2.74 20.37 8.02
C THR A 91 -1.86 19.25 8.52
N ASP A 92 -1.37 19.37 9.74
CA ASP A 92 -0.61 18.36 10.46
C ASP A 92 -1.46 17.16 10.94
N GLN A 93 -2.77 17.18 10.67
CA GLN A 93 -3.71 16.15 11.11
C GLN A 93 -3.75 14.91 10.22
N SER A 94 -3.23 15.02 8.99
CA SER A 94 -3.17 13.90 8.04
C SER A 94 -1.75 13.69 7.53
N ILE A 95 -1.38 12.46 7.16
CA ILE A 95 -0.04 12.16 6.62
C ILE A 95 0.22 12.97 5.36
N ALA A 96 -0.72 12.97 4.41
CA ALA A 96 -0.59 13.69 3.15
C ALA A 96 -0.53 15.21 3.38
N GLY A 97 -1.36 15.75 4.29
CA GLY A 97 -1.33 17.17 4.66
C GLY A 97 -0.02 17.57 5.36
N TYR A 98 0.49 16.72 6.26
CA TYR A 98 1.74 16.95 6.98
C TYR A 98 2.94 16.93 6.02
N VAL A 99 2.98 15.99 5.07
CA VAL A 99 4.02 15.96 4.03
C VAL A 99 3.93 17.18 3.12
N ALA A 100 2.73 17.61 2.75
CA ALA A 100 2.52 18.83 1.96
C ALA A 100 2.99 20.10 2.71
N LEU A 101 2.78 20.15 4.03
CA LEU A 101 3.20 21.26 4.89
C LEU A 101 4.72 21.27 5.14
N SER A 102 5.27 20.12 5.55
CA SER A 102 6.67 19.99 5.97
C SER A 102 7.66 19.83 4.81
N ARG A 103 7.18 19.38 3.64
CA ARG A 103 7.98 19.02 2.46
C ARG A 103 9.10 18.01 2.76
N LYS A 104 8.90 17.19 3.79
CA LYS A 104 9.82 16.12 4.19
C LYS A 104 9.27 14.76 3.77
N ILE A 105 10.18 13.87 3.37
CA ILE A 105 9.85 12.48 3.11
C ILE A 105 9.56 11.81 4.46
N VAL A 106 8.44 11.10 4.55
CA VAL A 106 8.03 10.37 5.75
C VAL A 106 7.88 8.90 5.39
N ASN A 107 8.52 8.04 6.18
CA ASN A 107 8.40 6.58 6.07
C ASN A 107 7.76 6.05 7.35
N ILE A 108 6.64 5.34 7.22
CA ILE A 108 5.83 4.85 8.34
C ILE A 108 5.71 3.33 8.16
N ARG A 109 6.05 2.56 9.20
CA ARG A 109 6.00 1.09 9.14
C ARG A 109 4.59 0.59 9.37
N ASP A 110 3.89 1.16 10.35
CA ASP A 110 2.49 0.88 10.63
C ASP A 110 1.69 2.17 10.83
N VAL A 111 0.81 2.46 9.87
CA VAL A 111 -0.05 3.65 9.91
C VAL A 111 -1.13 3.58 10.99
N TYR A 112 -1.36 2.41 11.59
CA TYR A 112 -2.30 2.21 12.71
C TYR A 112 -1.65 2.35 14.08
N ASP A 113 -0.31 2.39 14.15
CA ASP A 113 0.40 2.60 15.40
C ASP A 113 0.43 4.09 15.74
N GLU A 114 -0.46 4.50 16.66
CA GLU A 114 -0.51 5.88 17.13
C GLU A 114 0.81 6.37 17.74
N THR A 115 1.64 5.48 18.28
CA THR A 115 2.92 5.88 18.89
C THR A 115 3.95 6.25 17.83
N GLU A 116 4.00 5.51 16.72
CA GLU A 116 4.84 5.84 15.57
C GLU A 116 4.39 7.16 14.91
N LEU A 117 3.08 7.34 14.73
CA LEU A 117 2.52 8.58 14.19
C LEU A 117 2.83 9.79 15.09
N LYS A 118 2.62 9.67 16.40
CA LYS A 118 2.91 10.73 17.38
C LYS A 118 4.41 11.03 17.48
N GLY A 119 5.26 10.05 17.19
CA GLY A 119 6.72 10.22 17.10
C GLY A 119 7.15 11.11 15.92
N ILE A 120 6.37 11.16 14.84
CA ILE A 120 6.59 12.07 13.70
C ILE A 120 6.04 13.46 14.01
N HIS A 121 4.77 13.53 14.41
CA HIS A 121 4.12 14.77 14.84
C HIS A 121 2.98 14.49 15.82
N PRO A 122 2.84 15.25 16.92
CA PRO A 122 1.80 15.00 17.93
C PRO A 122 0.36 15.16 17.38
N GLY A 123 0.18 15.96 16.33
CA GLY A 123 -1.10 16.14 15.64
C GLY A 123 -1.44 15.08 14.58
N LEU A 124 -0.49 14.23 14.21
CA LEU A 124 -0.63 13.31 13.08
C LEU A 124 -1.66 12.21 13.38
N ARG A 125 -2.63 12.03 12.48
CA ARG A 125 -3.60 10.93 12.54
C ARG A 125 -3.77 10.28 11.18
N PHE A 126 -4.06 8.99 11.20
CA PHE A 126 -4.39 8.27 9.99
C PHE A 126 -5.88 8.44 9.64
N LEU A 127 -6.14 9.10 8.50
CA LEU A 127 -7.50 9.27 7.99
C LEU A 127 -7.94 8.00 7.24
N GLN A 128 -8.79 7.19 7.86
CA GLN A 128 -9.34 5.96 7.27
C GLN A 128 -10.14 6.20 5.97
N GLU A 129 -10.61 7.43 5.71
CA GLU A 129 -11.27 7.81 4.46
C GLU A 129 -10.36 7.63 3.22
N VAL A 130 -9.04 7.75 3.40
CA VAL A 130 -8.06 7.42 2.36
C VAL A 130 -8.13 5.92 2.02
N GLN A 131 -8.44 5.08 3.03
CA GLN A 131 -8.48 3.62 2.97
C GLN A 131 -9.89 3.02 2.79
N ALA A 132 -10.95 3.82 2.66
CA ALA A 132 -12.34 3.37 2.52
C ALA A 132 -12.62 2.45 1.30
N HIS A 133 -11.61 2.18 0.48
CA HIS A 133 -11.67 1.24 -0.64
C HIS A 133 -10.66 0.09 -0.54
N ARG A 134 -10.27 -0.29 0.68
CA ARG A 134 -9.85 -1.67 0.92
C ARG A 134 -11.13 -2.50 0.83
N LEU A 135 -11.23 -3.37 -0.18
CA LEU A 135 -12.18 -4.50 -0.09
C LEU A 135 -12.04 -5.09 1.30
N PRO A 136 -13.14 -5.42 2.00
CA PRO A 136 -13.05 -5.91 3.37
C PRO A 136 -12.04 -7.05 3.37
N TYR A 137 -10.99 -6.88 4.18
CA TYR A 137 -10.11 -7.97 4.53
C TYR A 137 -11.04 -9.02 5.14
N GLN A 138 -11.39 -10.05 4.35
CA GLN A 138 -12.02 -11.26 4.86
C GLN A 138 -10.95 -11.85 5.78
N ALA A 139 -11.01 -11.46 7.05
CA ALA A 139 -10.46 -12.26 8.11
C ALA A 139 -11.14 -13.62 7.95
N ASP A 140 -10.38 -14.60 7.48
CA ASP A 140 -10.82 -15.98 7.39
C ASP A 140 -11.50 -16.34 8.71
N ALA A 141 -12.80 -16.60 8.62
CA ALA A 141 -13.59 -17.18 9.69
C ALA A 141 -13.20 -18.65 9.87
N GLY A 142 -11.93 -18.92 10.16
CA GLY A 142 -11.37 -20.22 10.52
C GLY A 142 -11.72 -20.65 11.94
N GLY A 143 -12.94 -20.37 12.40
CA GLY A 143 -13.30 -20.51 13.82
C GLY A 143 -14.79 -20.68 14.12
N ALA A 144 -15.59 -21.31 13.24
CA ALA A 144 -16.99 -21.58 13.57
C ALA A 144 -17.57 -22.90 13.01
N HIS A 145 -16.73 -23.86 12.61
CA HIS A 145 -17.19 -25.11 12.00
C HIS A 145 -17.14 -26.35 12.92
N ARG A 146 -17.29 -26.17 14.24
CA ARG A 146 -17.45 -27.29 15.20
C ARG A 146 -18.54 -27.06 16.23
N ARG A 147 -19.75 -26.65 15.84
CA ARG A 147 -20.96 -26.80 16.68
C ARG A 147 -22.22 -27.01 15.84
N ALA A 148 -22.26 -28.05 15.01
CA ALA A 148 -23.51 -28.39 14.32
C ALA A 148 -23.64 -29.88 13.93
N VAL A 149 -23.14 -30.83 14.74
CA VAL A 149 -23.49 -32.26 14.57
C VAL A 149 -23.54 -32.97 15.92
N GLN A 150 -24.45 -32.58 16.83
CA GLN A 150 -24.81 -33.41 17.98
C GLN A 150 -26.22 -33.08 18.50
N ARG A 151 -27.20 -32.90 17.61
CA ARG A 151 -28.64 -32.87 17.98
C ARG A 151 -29.50 -33.43 16.85
N ARG A 152 -29.27 -34.67 16.44
CA ARG A 152 -30.19 -35.40 15.53
C ARG A 152 -30.14 -36.92 15.69
N THR A 153 -30.06 -37.44 16.91
CA THR A 153 -30.25 -38.88 17.19
C THR A 153 -30.68 -39.12 18.64
N ALA A 154 -31.83 -38.57 19.06
CA ALA A 154 -32.55 -39.07 20.25
C ALA A 154 -34.01 -38.64 20.12
N GLY A 155 -34.90 -39.59 19.82
CA GLY A 155 -36.35 -39.32 19.72
C GLY A 155 -37.06 -40.04 18.58
N ARG A 156 -36.65 -41.26 18.22
CA ARG A 156 -37.51 -42.18 17.46
C ARG A 156 -37.28 -43.59 18.00
N ARG A 157 -38.39 -44.27 18.32
CA ARG A 157 -38.56 -45.57 19.02
C ARG A 157 -38.70 -45.39 20.54
N ALA A 158 -39.73 -45.88 21.23
CA ALA A 158 -40.60 -47.00 20.93
C ALA A 158 -42.01 -46.80 21.51
N ASN A 159 -43.01 -47.07 20.67
CA ASN A 159 -44.28 -47.65 21.07
C ASN A 159 -44.14 -49.14 20.72
N TYR A 160 -44.20 -50.03 21.72
CA TYR A 160 -44.56 -51.46 21.58
C TYR A 160 -44.66 -52.07 22.98
N GLN A 161 -45.86 -52.00 23.55
CA GLN A 161 -46.62 -53.03 24.26
C GLN A 161 -47.70 -52.37 25.12
#